data_AF-A0A382K8Q4-F1
#
_entry.id   AF-A0A382K8Q4-F1
#
_cell.length_a   1.000
_cell.length_b   1.000
_cell.length_c   1.000
_cell.angle_alpha   90.00
_cell.angle_beta   90.00
_cell.angle_gamma   90.00
#
_symmetry.space_group_name_H-M   'P 1'
#
loop_
_entity.id
_entity.type
_entity.pdbx_description
1 polymer ?
#
loop_
_entity_poly.entity_id
_entity_poly.type
_entity_poly.pdbx_seq_one_letter_code
_entity_poly.pdbx_strand_id
1 'polypeptide(L)'
;MGLNYYQIKKQVLKARKLVIKATAAAGSGHPGGSFSMAEILGCLFYKYLKYDPKNPGWEDRDKLILSKGHASPGLFSNMAVAGYFDPKDIVTLRQFGSKLQGHPDLKCPGVEFCGGSLGIGLSYSIGNALAARLDGKNNRIYTIIGDGESDEGQVWEAAMTAA
;
A
#
# COMPACT_ATOMS: atom_id res chain seq x y z
N MET A 1 -15.16 -14.14 -7.36
CA MET A 1 -14.87 -14.71 -6.02
C MET A 1 -13.38 -14.58 -5.77
N GLY A 2 -12.98 -14.03 -4.63
CA GLY A 2 -11.56 -13.86 -4.27
C GLY A 2 -10.81 -15.19 -4.12
N LEU A 3 -9.49 -15.13 -4.08
CA LEU A 3 -8.65 -16.32 -3.93
C LEU A 3 -8.91 -17.05 -2.60
N ASN A 4 -8.72 -18.37 -2.57
CA ASN A 4 -8.76 -19.14 -1.34
C ASN A 4 -7.47 -18.98 -0.52
N TYR A 5 -7.46 -19.48 0.71
CA TYR A 5 -6.32 -19.36 1.64
C TYR A 5 -4.98 -19.80 1.02
N TYR A 6 -4.92 -20.97 0.38
CA TYR A 6 -3.68 -21.50 -0.20
C TYR A 6 -3.18 -20.66 -1.38
N GLN A 7 -4.10 -20.16 -2.19
CA GLN A 7 -3.79 -19.27 -3.30
C GLN A 7 -3.25 -17.92 -2.79
N ILE A 8 -3.87 -17.32 -1.77
CA ILE A 8 -3.38 -16.09 -1.12
C ILE A 8 -1.97 -16.31 -0.57
N LYS A 9 -1.74 -17.41 0.17
CA LYS A 9 -0.41 -17.75 0.73
C LYS A 9 0.66 -17.86 -0.36
N LYS A 10 0.32 -18.42 -1.53
CA LYS A 10 1.24 -18.49 -2.69
C LYS A 10 1.59 -17.11 -3.23
N GLN A 11 0.65 -16.17 -3.30
CA GLN A 11 0.92 -14.81 -3.76
C GLN A 11 1.74 -14.01 -2.73
N VAL A 12 1.44 -14.15 -1.44
CA VAL A 12 2.23 -13.56 -0.35
C VAL A 12 3.68 -14.03 -0.41
N LEU A 13 3.92 -15.32 -0.67
CA LEU A 13 5.28 -15.84 -0.85
C LEU A 13 6.01 -15.19 -2.04
N LYS A 14 5.32 -14.96 -3.16
CA LYS A 14 5.90 -14.25 -4.31
C LYS A 14 6.25 -12.81 -3.94
N ALA A 15 5.35 -12.10 -3.27
CA ALA A 15 5.58 -10.73 -2.84
C ALA A 15 6.78 -10.64 -1.88
N ARG A 16 6.91 -11.56 -0.91
CA ARG A 16 8.10 -11.59 -0.02
C ARG A 16 9.41 -11.77 -0.78
N LYS A 17 9.44 -12.63 -1.81
CA LYS A 17 10.61 -12.79 -2.67
C LYS A 17 10.95 -11.49 -3.43
N LEU A 18 9.94 -10.75 -3.88
CA LEU A 18 10.16 -9.46 -4.54
C LEU A 18 10.69 -8.40 -3.58
N VAL A 19 10.22 -8.36 -2.32
CA VAL A 19 10.76 -7.45 -1.30
C VAL A 19 12.26 -7.66 -1.12
N ILE A 20 12.70 -8.92 -0.94
CA ILE A 20 14.13 -9.24 -0.77
C ILE A 20 14.94 -8.79 -1.99
N LYS A 21 14.45 -9.11 -3.20
CA LYS A 21 15.11 -8.70 -4.45
C LYS A 21 15.23 -7.18 -4.56
N ALA A 22 14.15 -6.45 -4.25
CA ALA A 22 14.09 -5.01 -4.34
C ALA A 22 15.07 -4.35 -3.37
N THR A 23 15.03 -4.74 -2.09
CA THR A 23 15.90 -4.15 -1.06
C THR A 23 17.36 -4.52 -1.26
N ALA A 24 17.64 -5.73 -1.75
CA ALA A 24 19.00 -6.16 -2.08
C ALA A 24 19.56 -5.40 -3.28
N ALA A 25 18.79 -5.27 -4.37
CA ALA A 25 19.21 -4.53 -5.55
C ALA A 25 19.42 -3.04 -5.25
N ALA A 26 18.59 -2.45 -4.38
CA ALA A 26 18.73 -1.07 -3.94
C ALA A 26 19.87 -0.85 -2.92
N GLY A 27 20.40 -1.91 -2.30
CA GLY A 27 21.29 -1.79 -1.13
C GLY A 27 20.66 -1.06 0.06
N SER A 28 19.32 -0.98 0.10
CA SER A 28 18.59 -0.09 1.00
C SER A 28 17.10 -0.47 1.08
N GLY A 29 16.45 -0.23 2.23
CA GLY A 29 15.01 -0.41 2.41
C GLY A 29 14.63 -1.11 3.72
N HIS A 30 13.33 -1.33 3.93
CA HIS A 30 12.78 -1.82 5.20
C HIS A 30 12.05 -3.17 5.04
N PRO A 31 12.78 -4.30 4.96
CA PRO A 31 12.17 -5.61 4.77
C PRO A 31 11.33 -6.07 5.98
N GLY A 32 11.74 -5.73 7.21
CA GLY A 32 11.02 -6.11 8.44
C GLY A 32 9.58 -5.56 8.47
N GLY A 33 9.42 -4.25 8.31
CA GLY A 33 8.11 -3.61 8.24
C GLY A 33 7.27 -4.03 7.03
N SER A 34 7.92 -4.46 5.94
CA SER A 34 7.27 -5.03 4.76
C SER A 34 6.71 -6.42 5.02
N PHE A 35 7.45 -7.25 5.78
CA PHE A 35 7.07 -8.63 6.08
C PHE A 35 6.01 -8.73 7.17
N SER A 36 6.00 -7.82 8.14
CA SER A 36 5.00 -7.83 9.22
C SER A 36 3.57 -7.60 8.74
N MET A 37 3.38 -6.96 7.58
CA MET A 37 2.07 -6.72 6.97
C MET A 37 1.78 -7.61 5.75
N ALA A 38 2.60 -8.64 5.48
CA ALA A 38 2.52 -9.39 4.23
C ALA A 38 1.20 -10.16 4.09
N GLU A 39 0.72 -10.80 5.15
CA GLU A 39 -0.57 -11.48 5.18
C GLU A 39 -1.75 -10.50 5.10
N ILE A 40 -1.65 -9.33 5.73
CA ILE A 40 -2.65 -8.25 5.65
C ILE A 40 -2.79 -7.80 4.19
N LEU A 41 -1.67 -7.43 3.56
CA LEU A 41 -1.65 -7.06 2.15
C LEU A 41 -2.14 -8.18 1.24
N GLY A 42 -1.78 -9.43 1.53
CA GLY A 42 -2.25 -10.59 0.78
C GLY A 42 -3.76 -10.74 0.82
N CYS A 43 -4.37 -10.62 2.01
CA CYS A 43 -5.83 -10.64 2.15
C CYS A 43 -6.46 -9.46 1.40
N LEU A 44 -5.94 -8.25 1.55
CA LEU A 44 -6.46 -7.06 0.89
C LEU A 44 -6.39 -7.20 -0.63
N PHE A 45 -5.20 -7.35 -1.22
CA PHE A 45 -5.03 -7.40 -2.68
C PHE A 45 -5.66 -8.63 -3.34
N TYR A 46 -5.76 -9.77 -2.67
CA TYR A 46 -6.15 -11.01 -3.37
C TYR A 46 -7.55 -11.51 -2.97
N LYS A 47 -8.26 -10.78 -2.11
CA LYS A 47 -9.62 -11.15 -1.69
C LYS A 47 -10.58 -9.98 -1.46
N TYR A 48 -10.14 -8.88 -0.85
CA TYR A 48 -11.06 -7.84 -0.36
C TYR A 48 -11.08 -6.56 -1.19
N LEU A 49 -9.93 -6.08 -1.67
CA LEU A 49 -9.87 -4.86 -2.47
C LEU A 49 -10.56 -5.07 -3.82
N LYS A 50 -11.46 -4.16 -4.14
CA LYS A 50 -12.01 -3.97 -5.48
C LYS A 50 -11.07 -3.04 -6.26
N TYR A 51 -10.27 -3.58 -7.18
CA TYR A 51 -9.36 -2.79 -8.02
C TYR A 51 -9.19 -3.38 -9.42
N ASP A 52 -8.69 -2.56 -10.33
CA ASP A 52 -8.24 -2.97 -11.67
C ASP A 52 -6.82 -2.44 -11.90
N PRO A 53 -5.78 -3.30 -11.98
CA PRO A 53 -4.41 -2.87 -12.26
C PRO A 53 -4.25 -2.16 -13.60
N LYS A 54 -5.12 -2.44 -14.58
CA LYS A 54 -5.08 -1.81 -15.90
C LYS A 54 -5.76 -0.44 -15.90
N ASN A 55 -6.57 -0.16 -14.88
CA ASN A 55 -7.21 1.13 -14.67
C ASN A 55 -6.98 1.64 -13.23
N PRO A 56 -5.74 2.02 -12.88
CA PRO A 56 -5.41 2.50 -11.53
C PRO A 56 -6.13 3.81 -11.16
N GLY A 57 -6.69 4.52 -12.16
CA GLY A 57 -7.49 5.73 -11.98
C GLY A 57 -8.99 5.47 -11.81
N TRP A 58 -9.45 4.21 -11.78
CA TRP A 58 -10.87 3.89 -11.60
C TRP A 58 -11.44 4.51 -10.33
N GLU A 59 -12.45 5.36 -10.46
CA GLU A 59 -12.97 6.13 -9.34
C GLU A 59 -13.66 5.30 -8.24
N ASP A 60 -14.40 4.26 -8.61
CA ASP A 60 -15.21 3.46 -7.66
C ASP A 60 -14.47 2.24 -7.11
N ARG A 61 -13.13 2.27 -7.20
CA ARG A 61 -12.26 1.24 -6.66
C ARG A 61 -12.00 1.50 -5.18
N ASP A 62 -11.68 0.44 -4.45
CA ASP A 62 -11.17 0.57 -3.09
C ASP A 62 -9.76 1.16 -3.11
N LYS A 63 -9.44 1.94 -2.09
CA LYS A 63 -8.14 2.58 -1.94
C LYS A 63 -7.37 1.97 -0.78
N LEU A 64 -6.07 1.80 -0.94
CA LEU A 64 -5.17 1.33 0.11
C LEU A 64 -4.08 2.39 0.34
N ILE A 65 -4.10 2.97 1.53
CA ILE A 65 -3.11 3.95 1.97
C ILE A 65 -2.12 3.25 2.90
N LEU A 66 -0.84 3.30 2.53
CA LEU A 66 0.25 2.86 3.40
C LEU A 66 0.79 4.07 4.18
N SER A 67 0.23 4.29 5.38
CA SER A 67 0.64 5.39 6.26
C SER A 67 2.05 5.19 6.80
N LYS A 68 2.37 3.94 7.20
CA LYS A 68 3.72 3.49 7.55
C LYS A 68 4.65 3.36 6.32
N GLY A 69 4.87 4.48 5.64
CA GLY A 69 5.44 4.55 4.29
C GLY A 69 6.83 3.92 4.15
N HIS A 70 7.62 3.82 5.22
CA HIS A 70 8.92 3.16 5.18
C HIS A 70 8.83 1.71 4.66
N ALA A 71 7.68 1.04 4.85
CA ALA A 71 7.41 -0.31 4.38
C ALA A 71 6.94 -0.40 2.91
N SER A 72 7.22 0.64 2.11
CA SER A 72 6.92 0.71 0.67
C SER A 72 7.37 -0.50 -0.15
N PRO A 73 8.48 -1.21 0.13
CA PRO A 73 8.83 -2.42 -0.64
C PRO A 73 7.75 -3.50 -0.57
N GLY A 74 7.08 -3.64 0.58
CA GLY A 74 5.96 -4.58 0.76
C GLY A 74 4.74 -4.22 -0.08
N LEU A 75 4.40 -2.93 -0.15
CA LEU A 75 3.31 -2.43 -0.98
C LEU A 75 3.60 -2.66 -2.47
N PHE A 76 4.74 -2.18 -2.97
CA PHE A 76 5.13 -2.31 -4.37
C PHE A 76 5.21 -3.78 -4.80
N SER A 77 5.74 -4.65 -3.95
CA SER A 77 5.82 -6.09 -4.23
C SER A 77 4.44 -6.73 -4.40
N ASN A 78 3.45 -6.34 -3.59
CA ASN A 78 2.08 -6.84 -3.74
C ASN A 78 1.38 -6.22 -4.96
N MET A 79 1.61 -4.93 -5.25
CA MET A 79 1.11 -4.30 -6.48
C MET A 79 1.66 -4.97 -7.75
N ALA A 80 2.95 -5.31 -7.77
CA ALA A 80 3.56 -6.06 -8.87
C ALA A 80 2.92 -7.44 -9.06
N VAL A 81 2.69 -8.18 -7.97
CA VAL A 81 2.03 -9.50 -8.00
C VAL A 81 0.56 -9.38 -8.41
N ALA A 82 -0.11 -8.30 -8.01
CA ALA A 82 -1.46 -7.95 -8.42
C ALA A 82 -1.56 -7.49 -9.88
N GLY A 83 -0.44 -7.19 -10.55
CA GLY A 83 -0.37 -6.86 -11.97
C GLY A 83 -0.36 -5.38 -12.31
N TYR A 84 -0.08 -4.48 -11.35
CA TYR A 84 0.02 -3.03 -11.62
C TYR A 84 1.23 -2.68 -12.49
N PHE A 85 2.28 -3.49 -12.45
CA PHE A 85 3.48 -3.35 -13.27
C PHE A 85 4.24 -4.67 -13.32
N ASP A 86 5.22 -4.79 -14.22
CA ASP A 86 6.04 -6.01 -14.36
C ASP A 86 6.85 -6.24 -13.06
N PRO A 87 6.77 -7.43 -12.43
CA PRO A 87 7.61 -7.77 -11.28
C PRO A 87 9.12 -7.58 -11.48
N LYS A 88 9.62 -7.55 -12.72
CA LYS A 88 11.01 -7.23 -13.04
C LYS A 88 11.37 -5.79 -12.68
N ASP A 89 10.43 -4.85 -12.74
CA ASP A 89 10.65 -3.44 -12.39
C ASP A 89 11.00 -3.26 -10.91
N ILE A 90 10.74 -4.25 -10.05
CA ILE A 90 10.95 -4.11 -8.60
C ILE A 90 12.41 -3.77 -8.23
N VAL A 91 13.38 -4.13 -9.09
CA VAL A 91 14.81 -3.85 -8.86
C VAL A 91 15.16 -2.37 -9.06
N THR A 92 14.25 -1.56 -9.64
CA THR A 92 14.45 -0.11 -9.77
C THR A 92 14.07 0.65 -8.49
N LEU A 93 13.70 -0.04 -7.41
CA LEU A 93 13.43 0.58 -6.11
C LEU A 93 14.56 1.53 -5.71
N ARG A 94 14.19 2.77 -5.32
CA ARG A 94 15.10 3.85 -4.87
C ARG A 94 16.11 4.33 -5.91
N GLN A 95 16.04 3.86 -7.15
CA GLN A 95 16.90 4.35 -8.23
C GLN A 95 16.40 5.71 -8.73
N PHE A 96 17.33 6.54 -9.21
CA PHE A 96 17.00 7.83 -9.82
C PHE A 96 16.05 7.64 -11.02
N GLY A 97 15.01 8.47 -11.11
CA GLY A 97 14.00 8.39 -12.16
C GLY A 97 12.99 7.23 -12.03
N SER A 98 13.15 6.33 -11.05
CA SER A 98 12.22 5.24 -10.82
C SER A 98 10.85 5.75 -10.35
N LYS A 99 9.77 5.04 -10.70
CA LYS A 99 8.46 5.25 -10.04
C LYS A 99 8.41 4.64 -8.63
N LEU A 100 9.30 3.68 -8.34
CA LEU A 100 9.35 2.96 -7.07
C LEU A 100 10.29 3.69 -6.10
N GLN A 101 9.76 4.71 -5.43
CA GLN A 101 10.53 5.59 -4.53
C GLN A 101 10.77 4.95 -3.15
N GLY A 102 11.61 5.58 -2.33
CA GLY A 102 11.92 5.07 -0.97
C GLY A 102 10.72 5.00 -0.03
N HIS A 103 9.72 5.85 -0.28
CA HIS A 103 8.40 5.89 0.34
C HIS A 103 7.33 5.88 -0.79
N PRO A 104 6.04 5.61 -0.50
CA PRO A 104 4.98 5.71 -1.49
C PRO A 104 4.95 7.11 -2.11
N ASP A 105 4.82 7.19 -3.42
CA ASP A 105 4.80 8.43 -4.21
C ASP A 105 3.79 8.23 -5.36
N LEU A 106 3.03 9.28 -5.69
CA LEU A 106 2.03 9.30 -6.77
C LEU A 106 2.61 8.98 -8.15
N LYS A 107 3.93 9.07 -8.33
CA LYS A 107 4.64 8.62 -9.54
C LYS A 107 4.37 7.16 -9.87
N CYS A 108 4.06 6.31 -8.88
CA CYS A 108 3.68 4.93 -9.12
C CYS A 108 2.14 4.80 -9.25
N PRO A 109 1.61 4.47 -10.45
CA PRO A 109 0.18 4.30 -10.63
C PRO A 109 -0.41 3.26 -9.66
N GLY A 110 -1.51 3.62 -9.00
CA GLY A 110 -2.16 2.80 -7.97
C GLY A 110 -1.67 3.07 -6.53
N VAL A 111 -0.66 3.92 -6.36
CA VAL A 111 -0.33 4.50 -5.04
C VAL A 111 -1.18 5.73 -4.82
N GLU A 112 -1.90 5.78 -3.70
CA GLU A 112 -2.85 6.86 -3.39
C GLU A 112 -2.20 8.12 -2.80
N PHE A 113 -1.05 7.95 -2.14
CA PHE A 113 -0.57 8.90 -1.14
C PHE A 113 0.95 9.01 -1.20
N CYS A 114 1.45 10.24 -1.14
CA CYS A 114 2.87 10.52 -0.90
C CYS A 114 3.16 10.35 0.60
N GLY A 115 3.72 9.19 0.98
CA GLY A 115 3.97 8.85 2.38
C GLY A 115 5.40 9.05 2.84
N GLY A 116 5.67 8.65 4.08
CA GLY A 116 7.01 8.63 4.67
C GLY A 116 7.08 9.34 6.02
N SER A 117 6.42 10.50 6.14
CA SER A 117 6.19 11.12 7.45
C SER A 117 5.09 10.34 8.17
N LEU A 118 5.41 9.80 9.35
CA LEU A 118 4.45 9.05 10.15
C LEU A 118 3.31 9.97 10.61
N GLY A 119 2.14 9.37 10.81
CA GLY A 119 0.94 10.00 11.34
C GLY A 119 -0.02 10.50 10.26
N ILE A 120 0.51 10.96 9.12
CA ILE A 120 -0.27 11.72 8.14
C ILE A 120 -1.28 10.86 7.33
N GLY A 121 -0.94 9.61 7.04
CA GLY A 121 -1.72 8.80 6.11
C GLY A 121 -3.12 8.43 6.63
N LEU A 122 -3.33 8.36 7.94
CA LEU A 122 -4.68 8.16 8.50
C LEU A 122 -5.60 9.34 8.19
N SER A 123 -5.13 10.57 8.41
CA SER A 123 -5.88 11.79 8.08
C SER A 123 -6.20 11.90 6.59
N TYR A 124 -5.21 11.60 5.74
CA TYR A 124 -5.43 11.56 4.29
C TYR A 124 -6.54 10.56 3.91
N SER A 125 -6.55 9.40 4.58
CA SER A 125 -7.55 8.35 4.35
C SER A 125 -8.94 8.75 4.82
N ILE A 126 -9.05 9.45 5.95
CA ILE A 126 -10.32 9.98 6.46
C ILE A 126 -10.88 11.03 5.50
N GLY A 127 -10.04 11.92 4.97
CA GLY A 127 -10.47 12.87 3.94
C GLY A 127 -11.02 12.17 2.68
N ASN A 128 -10.37 11.09 2.24
CA ASN A 128 -10.87 10.27 1.12
C ASN A 128 -12.21 9.58 1.46
N ALA A 129 -12.36 9.06 2.68
CA ALA A 129 -13.58 8.40 3.12
C ALA A 129 -14.75 9.39 3.23
N LEU A 130 -14.49 10.60 3.75
CA LEU A 130 -15.47 11.67 3.84
C LEU A 130 -15.92 12.12 2.46
N ALA A 131 -14.98 12.34 1.53
CA ALA A 131 -15.31 12.68 0.14
C ALA A 131 -16.17 11.59 -0.52
N ALA A 132 -15.78 10.32 -0.42
CA ALA A 132 -16.57 9.20 -0.96
C ALA A 132 -17.99 9.16 -0.39
N ARG A 133 -18.16 9.41 0.92
CA ARG A 133 -19.48 9.47 1.56
C ARG A 133 -20.33 10.63 1.03
N LEU A 134 -19.75 11.81 0.84
CA LEU A 134 -20.45 12.99 0.30
C LEU A 134 -20.88 12.76 -1.16
N ASP A 135 -20.06 12.04 -1.93
CA ASP A 135 -20.34 11.69 -3.33
C ASP A 135 -21.30 10.48 -3.46
N GLY A 136 -21.77 9.90 -2.35
CA GLY A 136 -22.64 8.71 -2.37
C GLY A 136 -21.95 7.44 -2.87
N LYS A 137 -20.61 7.38 -2.85
CA LYS A 137 -19.82 6.23 -3.27
C LYS A 137 -19.74 5.18 -2.16
N ASN A 138 -19.69 3.91 -2.57
CA ASN A 138 -19.65 2.75 -1.67
C ASN A 138 -18.26 2.07 -1.62
N ASN A 139 -17.22 2.70 -2.17
CA ASN A 139 -15.87 2.18 -2.12
C ASN A 139 -15.28 2.28 -0.70
N ARG A 140 -14.38 1.36 -0.38
CA ARG A 140 -13.72 1.28 0.93
C ARG A 140 -12.33 1.89 0.88
N ILE A 141 -12.00 2.61 1.93
CA ILE A 141 -10.67 3.17 2.16
C ILE A 141 -10.00 2.37 3.27
N TYR A 142 -8.88 1.73 2.95
CA TYR A 142 -8.07 0.95 3.89
C TYR A 142 -6.79 1.70 4.21
N THR A 143 -6.43 1.74 5.49
CA THR A 143 -5.19 2.37 5.96
C THR A 143 -4.38 1.37 6.75
N ILE A 144 -3.09 1.26 6.46
CA ILE A 144 -2.14 0.52 7.29
C ILE A 144 -1.27 1.53 8.02
N ILE A 145 -1.35 1.53 9.35
CA ILE A 145 -0.53 2.33 10.25
C ILE A 145 0.51 1.46 10.97
N GLY A 146 1.58 2.09 11.46
CA GLY A 146 2.57 1.48 12.36
C GLY A 146 2.30 1.75 13.84
N ASP A 147 3.03 1.05 14.70
CA ASP A 147 3.02 1.27 16.16
C ASP A 147 3.70 2.59 16.51
N GLY A 148 4.95 2.82 16.09
CA GLY A 148 5.63 4.11 16.31
C GLY A 148 4.95 5.29 15.60
N GLU A 149 4.13 5.00 14.59
CA GLU A 149 3.25 6.01 13.98
C GLU A 149 2.05 6.36 14.86
N SER A 150 1.55 5.42 15.66
CA SER A 150 0.42 5.66 16.57
C SER A 150 0.79 6.57 17.74
N ASP A 151 2.07 6.80 17.98
CA ASP A 151 2.57 7.76 18.96
C ASP A 151 2.51 9.21 18.45
N GLU A 152 2.29 9.43 17.15
CA GLU A 152 2.10 10.77 16.60
C GLU A 152 0.74 11.33 17.01
N GLY A 153 0.72 12.51 17.64
CA GLY A 153 -0.51 13.19 18.07
C GLY A 153 -1.54 13.34 16.94
N GLN A 154 -1.03 13.50 15.71
CA GLN A 154 -1.83 13.56 14.49
C GLN A 154 -2.79 12.36 14.36
N VAL A 155 -2.35 11.13 14.66
CA VAL A 155 -3.19 9.93 14.56
C VAL A 155 -4.43 10.04 15.46
N TRP A 156 -4.30 10.65 16.62
CA TRP A 156 -5.38 10.81 17.58
C TRP A 156 -6.38 11.90 17.17
N GLU A 157 -5.91 13.00 16.61
CA GLU A 157 -6.78 14.01 15.98
C GLU A 157 -7.58 13.38 14.83
N ALA A 158 -6.92 12.58 14.00
CA ALA A 158 -7.53 11.87 12.89
C ALA A 158 -8.59 10.89 13.38
N ALA A 159 -8.25 10.04 14.35
CA ALA A 159 -9.16 9.06 14.92
C ALA A 159 -10.41 9.71 15.55
N MET A 160 -10.24 10.82 16.27
CA MET A 160 -11.35 11.59 16.84
C MET A 160 -12.26 12.17 15.76
N THR A 161 -11.68 12.65 14.65
CA THR A 161 -12.45 13.21 13.53
C THR A 161 -13.26 12.15 12.77
N ALA A 162 -12.80 10.89 12.79
CA ALA A 162 -13.44 9.79 12.07
C ALA A 162 -14.67 9.19 12.79
N ALA A 163 -14.77 9.40 14.11
CA ALA A 163 -15.81 8.85 14.97
C ALA A 163 -17.12 9.64 14.88
#